data_AF-A0A2U8T141-F1
#
_entry.id   AF-A0A2U8T141-F1
#
_cell.length_a   1.000
_cell.length_b   1.000
_cell.length_c   1.000
_cell.angle_alpha   90.00
_cell.angle_beta   90.00
_cell.angle_gamma   90.00
#
_symmetry.space_group_name_H-M   'P 1'
#
loop_
_entity.id
_entity.type
_entity.pdbx_description
1 polymer ?
#
loop_
_entity_poly.entity_id
_entity_poly.type
_entity_poly.pdbx_seq_one_letter_code
_entity_poly.pdbx_strand_id
1 'polypeptide(L)'
;IGQAFPYTPIANPRYMVADWEFGIQDENMQKMVDEARGKGAQVVVVLSHNGMDVDLKMASRVRGIDAIFGGHTHDGVPVAIPVTNAGGKTLVTNAGSNSKFLGVMDFVVKDGKVADYRYRLLPIFSNMLKADPEMDALITKIRAPYESKLAEKLAVTDGLLYRRGNFNGT
;
A
#
# COMPACT_ATOMS: atom_id res chain seq x y z
N ILE A 1 5.79 9.36 5.51
CA ILE A 1 4.71 9.61 6.50
C ILE A 1 3.75 8.43 6.44
N GLY A 2 3.37 7.84 7.57
CA GLY A 2 2.43 6.72 7.60
C GLY A 2 0.99 7.22 7.79
N GLN A 3 0.03 6.60 7.10
CA GLN A 3 -1.40 6.90 7.20
C GLN A 3 -2.20 5.60 7.31
N ALA A 4 -2.85 5.39 8.46
CA ALA A 4 -3.65 4.20 8.74
C ALA A 4 -5.06 4.32 8.13
N PHE A 5 -5.80 3.21 8.09
CA PHE A 5 -7.17 3.20 7.56
C PHE A 5 -8.10 4.08 8.42
N PRO A 6 -8.73 5.11 7.84
CA PRO A 6 -9.45 6.12 8.62
C PRO A 6 -10.76 5.60 9.23
N TYR A 7 -11.32 4.51 8.71
CA TYR A 7 -12.60 3.96 9.20
C TYR A 7 -12.43 2.71 10.07
N THR A 8 -11.25 2.53 10.67
CA THR A 8 -10.93 1.40 11.56
C THR A 8 -11.98 1.17 12.67
N PRO A 9 -12.51 2.21 13.37
CA PRO A 9 -13.51 2.03 14.43
C PRO A 9 -14.88 1.53 13.96
N ILE A 10 -15.19 1.66 12.67
CA ILE A 10 -16.47 1.22 12.07
C ILE A 10 -16.31 -0.15 11.41
N ALA A 11 -15.14 -0.44 10.85
CA ALA A 11 -14.85 -1.71 10.18
C ALA A 11 -14.58 -2.88 11.15
N ASN A 12 -14.32 -2.59 12.43
CA ASN A 12 -13.95 -3.58 13.45
C ASN A 12 -14.74 -3.36 14.75
N PRO A 13 -14.78 -4.36 15.66
CA PRO A 13 -15.42 -4.17 16.96
C PRO A 13 -14.85 -2.96 17.73
N ARG A 14 -15.74 -2.02 18.09
CA ARG A 14 -15.37 -0.72 18.66
C ARG A 14 -14.44 -0.81 19.87
N TYR A 15 -14.62 -1.83 20.71
CA TYR A 15 -13.86 -2.02 21.95
C TYR A 15 -12.35 -2.20 21.73
N MET A 16 -11.92 -2.65 20.53
CA MET A 16 -10.48 -2.85 20.24
C MET A 16 -9.70 -1.53 20.15
N VAL A 17 -10.39 -0.42 19.91
CA VAL A 17 -9.81 0.91 19.70
C VAL A 17 -10.61 1.99 20.43
N ALA A 18 -11.23 1.65 21.56
CA ALA A 18 -12.27 2.44 22.24
C ALA A 18 -11.90 3.93 22.43
N ASP A 19 -10.65 4.22 22.77
CA ASP A 19 -10.18 5.59 23.05
C ASP A 19 -9.44 6.24 21.87
N TRP A 20 -9.42 5.60 20.71
CA TRP A 20 -8.70 6.09 19.53
C TRP A 20 -9.66 6.69 18.51
N GLU A 21 -9.23 7.80 17.92
CA GLU A 21 -9.88 8.43 16.78
C GLU A 21 -9.07 8.15 15.51
N PHE A 22 -9.79 7.80 14.44
CA PHE A 22 -9.25 7.65 13.10
C PHE A 22 -10.07 8.51 12.17
N GLY A 23 -9.42 9.06 11.15
CA GLY A 23 -10.10 9.89 10.17
C GLY A 23 -9.18 10.37 9.08
N ILE A 24 -9.78 10.94 8.04
CA ILE A 24 -9.07 11.64 6.98
C ILE A 24 -8.81 13.06 7.51
N GLN A 25 -7.56 13.33 7.90
CA GLN A 25 -7.15 14.60 8.50
C GLN A 25 -6.19 15.34 7.58
N ASP A 26 -6.72 15.90 6.48
CA ASP A 26 -5.91 16.60 5.46
C ASP A 26 -5.03 17.71 6.07
N GLU A 27 -5.55 18.45 7.05
CA GLU A 27 -4.78 19.49 7.76
C GLU A 27 -3.63 18.93 8.59
N ASN A 28 -3.87 17.81 9.29
CA ASN A 28 -2.82 17.15 10.07
C ASN A 28 -1.75 16.55 9.14
N MET A 29 -2.17 15.94 8.03
CA MET A 29 -1.25 15.46 7.01
C MET A 29 -0.40 16.61 6.43
N GLN A 30 -0.99 17.77 6.15
CA GLN A 30 -0.23 18.94 5.69
C GLN A 30 0.82 19.36 6.73
N LYS A 31 0.47 19.43 8.02
CA LYS A 31 1.44 19.73 9.09
C LYS A 31 2.59 18.73 9.10
N MET A 32 2.31 17.44 8.96
CA MET A 32 3.35 16.40 8.92
C MET A 32 4.25 16.51 7.67
N VAL A 33 3.69 16.89 6.52
CA VAL A 33 4.47 17.15 5.30
C VAL A 33 5.37 18.37 5.49
N ASP A 34 4.81 19.47 5.99
CA ASP A 34 5.56 20.71 6.24
C ASP A 34 6.67 20.50 7.27
N GLU A 35 6.41 19.73 8.33
CA GLU A 35 7.41 19.35 9.32
C GLU A 35 8.54 18.52 8.71
N ALA A 36 8.21 17.50 7.91
CA ALA A 36 9.21 16.67 7.24
C ALA A 36 10.09 17.50 6.29
N ARG A 37 9.49 18.40 5.51
CA ARG A 37 10.20 19.33 4.62
C ARG A 37 11.06 20.32 5.41
N GLY A 38 10.54 20.89 6.49
CA GLY A 38 11.27 21.80 7.37
C GLY A 38 12.49 21.14 8.02
N LYS A 39 12.43 19.83 8.25
CA LYS A 39 13.57 19.00 8.70
C LYS A 39 14.55 18.61 7.58
N GLY A 40 14.35 19.10 6.35
CA GLY A 40 15.25 18.89 5.22
C GLY A 40 14.89 17.74 4.28
N ALA A 41 13.68 17.15 4.38
CA ALA A 41 13.27 16.10 3.45
C ALA A 41 13.19 16.62 2.01
N GLN A 42 13.99 16.03 1.11
CA GLN A 42 13.96 16.35 -0.33
C GLN A 42 12.90 15.55 -1.09
N VAL A 43 12.45 14.43 -0.53
CA VAL A 43 11.32 13.64 -1.03
C VAL A 43 10.41 13.28 0.14
N VAL A 44 9.10 13.45 -0.01
CA VAL A 44 8.08 13.06 0.97
C VAL A 44 7.15 12.04 0.33
N VAL A 45 7.24 10.81 0.85
CA VAL A 45 6.36 9.71 0.47
C VAL A 45 5.37 9.44 1.60
N VAL A 46 4.09 9.30 1.26
CA VAL A 46 3.06 8.78 2.18
C VAL A 46 2.86 7.29 1.92
N LEU A 47 2.98 6.49 2.97
CA LEU A 47 2.56 5.09 2.97
C LEU A 47 1.15 5.04 3.57
N SER A 48 0.16 4.85 2.71
CA SER A 48 -1.25 5.02 3.03
C SER A 48 -2.00 3.70 3.04
N HIS A 49 -3.01 3.64 3.90
CA HIS A 49 -4.03 2.60 3.89
C HIS A 49 -5.44 3.22 3.82
N ASN A 50 -5.59 4.41 3.23
CA ASN A 50 -6.90 5.05 3.08
C ASN A 50 -7.80 4.35 2.04
N GLY A 51 -7.20 3.83 0.97
CA GLY A 51 -7.88 3.39 -0.25
C GLY A 51 -7.67 4.36 -1.40
N MET A 52 -7.67 3.83 -2.63
CA MET A 52 -7.20 4.56 -3.82
C MET A 52 -7.93 5.89 -4.06
N ASP A 53 -9.26 5.91 -4.06
CA ASP A 53 -10.03 7.13 -4.32
C ASP A 53 -9.82 8.20 -3.24
N VAL A 54 -9.65 7.77 -1.99
CA VAL A 54 -9.36 8.68 -0.87
C VAL A 54 -7.94 9.24 -1.01
N ASP A 55 -6.97 8.42 -1.39
CA ASP A 55 -5.60 8.87 -1.63
C ASP A 55 -5.49 9.83 -2.82
N LEU A 56 -6.21 9.56 -3.92
CA LEU A 56 -6.33 10.49 -5.05
C LEU A 56 -6.94 11.82 -4.59
N LYS A 57 -7.95 11.78 -3.71
CA LYS A 57 -8.57 13.00 -3.18
C LYS A 57 -7.61 13.76 -2.26
N MET A 58 -6.93 13.08 -1.36
CA MET A 58 -5.92 13.68 -0.46
C MET A 58 -4.77 14.29 -1.28
N ALA A 59 -4.29 13.61 -2.32
CA ALA A 59 -3.28 14.11 -3.24
C ALA A 59 -3.69 15.42 -3.92
N SER A 60 -4.98 15.65 -4.18
CA SER A 60 -5.46 16.91 -4.75
C SER A 60 -5.49 18.08 -3.75
N ARG A 61 -5.40 17.79 -2.44
CA ARG A 61 -5.58 18.77 -1.35
C ARG A 61 -4.30 19.08 -0.60
N VAL A 62 -3.51 18.05 -0.30
CA VAL A 62 -2.27 18.17 0.48
C VAL A 62 -1.08 18.44 -0.43
N ARG A 63 -0.38 19.53 -0.16
CA ARG A 63 0.78 19.99 -0.94
C ARG A 63 2.06 19.36 -0.43
N GLY A 64 3.05 19.21 -1.31
CA GLY A 64 4.41 18.83 -0.95
C GLY A 64 4.66 17.32 -0.78
N ILE A 65 3.65 16.48 -1.00
CA ILE A 65 3.81 15.03 -1.14
C ILE A 65 4.27 14.73 -2.56
N ASP A 66 5.36 13.98 -2.72
CA ASP A 66 5.83 13.57 -4.06
C ASP A 66 5.14 12.28 -4.52
N ALA A 67 4.93 11.34 -3.60
CA ALA A 67 4.22 10.10 -3.90
C ALA A 67 3.40 9.56 -2.73
N ILE A 68 2.32 8.87 -3.07
CA ILE A 68 1.50 8.07 -2.16
C ILE A 68 1.55 6.63 -2.65
N PHE A 69 2.03 5.74 -1.78
CA PHE A 69 1.89 4.30 -1.92
C PHE A 69 0.72 3.87 -1.06
N GLY A 70 -0.42 3.65 -1.70
CA GLY A 70 -1.66 3.27 -1.02
C GLY A 70 -1.81 1.77 -0.82
N GLY A 71 -2.95 1.43 -0.22
CA GLY A 71 -3.36 0.07 0.10
C GLY A 71 -4.88 0.02 0.25
N HIS A 72 -5.38 -0.91 1.07
CA HIS A 72 -6.81 -1.10 1.39
C HIS A 72 -7.68 -1.62 0.24
N THR A 73 -7.71 -0.93 -0.90
CA THR A 73 -8.61 -1.22 -2.03
C THR A 73 -8.09 -2.30 -2.97
N HIS A 74 -6.84 -2.74 -2.79
CA HIS A 74 -6.22 -3.86 -3.52
C HIS A 74 -6.05 -3.65 -5.03
N ASP A 75 -6.04 -2.41 -5.50
CA ASP A 75 -5.85 -2.09 -6.92
C ASP A 75 -4.43 -2.43 -7.38
N GLY A 76 -4.31 -3.16 -8.48
CA GLY A 76 -3.04 -3.29 -9.20
C GLY A 76 -2.87 -2.12 -10.15
N VAL A 77 -2.12 -1.09 -9.77
CA VAL A 77 -1.96 0.13 -10.57
C VAL A 77 -0.68 0.02 -11.40
N PRO A 78 -0.76 -0.28 -12.72
CA PRO A 78 0.42 -0.54 -13.55
C PRO A 78 1.26 0.71 -13.82
N VAL A 79 0.64 1.89 -13.76
CA VAL A 79 1.28 3.20 -13.95
C VAL A 79 0.83 4.12 -12.84
N ALA A 80 1.76 4.76 -12.14
CA ALA A 80 1.44 5.73 -11.09
C ALA A 80 0.60 6.88 -11.66
N ILE A 81 -0.48 7.25 -10.96
CA ILE A 81 -1.42 8.26 -11.39
C ILE A 81 -0.94 9.64 -10.91
N PRO A 82 -0.62 10.58 -11.81
CA PRO A 82 -0.26 11.93 -11.42
C PRO A 82 -1.50 12.76 -11.05
N VAL A 83 -1.51 13.32 -9.85
CA VAL A 83 -2.54 14.24 -9.37
C VAL A 83 -1.93 15.62 -9.19
N THR A 84 -2.51 16.64 -9.84
CA THR A 84 -2.06 18.04 -9.72
C THR A 84 -2.78 18.71 -8.56
N ASN A 85 -2.06 19.49 -7.77
CA ASN A 85 -2.58 20.30 -6.67
C ASN A 85 -1.85 21.66 -6.60
N ALA A 86 -2.24 22.51 -5.65
CA ALA A 86 -1.67 23.86 -5.51
C ALA A 86 -0.16 23.91 -5.20
N GLY A 87 0.45 22.80 -4.79
CA GLY A 87 1.87 22.66 -4.48
C GLY A 87 2.68 21.87 -5.51
N GLY A 88 2.08 21.49 -6.63
CA GLY A 88 2.74 20.73 -7.70
C GLY A 88 1.98 19.45 -8.05
N LYS A 89 2.70 18.34 -8.15
CA LYS A 89 2.18 17.04 -8.59
C LYS A 89 2.55 15.96 -7.59
N THR A 90 1.57 15.14 -7.24
CA THR A 90 1.72 13.95 -6.40
C THR A 90 1.47 12.71 -7.25
N LEU A 91 2.31 11.68 -7.14
CA LEU A 91 2.12 10.39 -7.80
C LEU A 91 1.38 9.43 -6.87
N VAL A 92 0.29 8.80 -7.31
CA VAL A 92 -0.48 7.87 -6.49
C VAL A 92 -0.43 6.47 -7.11
N THR A 93 -0.14 5.44 -6.31
CA THR A 93 -0.07 4.06 -6.78
C THR A 93 -0.44 3.05 -5.70
N ASN A 94 -0.93 1.88 -6.14
CA ASN A 94 -1.16 0.68 -5.33
C ASN A 94 -0.51 -0.54 -6.01
N ALA A 95 -0.05 -1.50 -5.21
CA ALA A 95 0.64 -2.71 -5.69
C ALA A 95 -0.22 -3.99 -5.62
N GLY A 96 -1.54 -3.86 -5.71
CA GLY A 96 -2.47 -4.98 -5.60
C GLY A 96 -2.57 -5.57 -4.20
N SER A 97 -2.82 -6.87 -4.12
CA SER A 97 -2.91 -7.63 -2.86
C SER A 97 -2.16 -8.95 -2.95
N ASN A 98 -2.03 -9.63 -1.81
CA ASN A 98 -1.46 -10.99 -1.70
C ASN A 98 -0.05 -11.11 -2.28
N SER A 99 0.71 -10.01 -2.29
CA SER A 99 2.03 -9.92 -2.91
C SER A 99 2.05 -10.37 -4.38
N LYS A 100 0.94 -10.20 -5.11
CA LYS A 100 0.90 -10.51 -6.56
C LYS A 100 1.84 -9.59 -7.35
N PHE A 101 2.07 -8.37 -6.85
CA PHE A 101 2.99 -7.42 -7.45
C PHE A 101 3.91 -6.76 -6.43
N LEU A 102 5.06 -6.27 -6.91
CA LEU A 102 5.96 -5.37 -6.21
C LEU A 102 6.00 -4.03 -6.96
N GLY A 103 5.51 -2.96 -6.33
CA GLY A 103 5.66 -1.61 -6.85
C GLY A 103 7.05 -1.05 -6.58
N VAL A 104 7.74 -0.59 -7.62
CA VAL A 104 9.08 -0.01 -7.54
C VAL A 104 9.04 1.40 -8.13
N MET A 105 9.41 2.40 -7.34
CA MET A 105 9.51 3.80 -7.76
C MET A 105 10.95 4.27 -7.61
N ASP A 106 11.58 4.59 -8.73
CA ASP A 106 12.90 5.20 -8.78
C ASP A 106 12.71 6.72 -8.95
N PHE A 107 13.29 7.53 -8.07
CA PHE A 107 13.26 9.00 -8.17
C PHE A 107 14.61 9.56 -8.59
N VAL A 108 14.57 10.56 -9.47
CA VAL A 108 15.72 11.44 -9.72
C VAL A 108 15.51 12.72 -8.92
N VAL A 109 16.39 12.98 -7.95
CA VAL A 109 16.31 14.17 -7.08
C VAL A 109 17.40 15.16 -7.47
N LYS A 110 17.02 16.40 -7.74
CA LYS A 110 17.93 17.51 -8.06
C LYS A 110 17.48 18.77 -7.34
N ASP A 111 18.43 19.54 -6.80
CA ASP A 111 18.17 20.82 -6.13
C ASP A 111 17.05 20.76 -5.08
N GLY A 112 17.00 19.67 -4.31
CA GLY A 112 16.00 19.47 -3.25
C GLY A 112 14.62 19.03 -3.73
N LYS A 113 14.43 18.68 -5.01
CA LYS A 113 13.13 18.34 -5.59
C LYS A 113 13.20 17.09 -6.49
N VAL A 114 12.08 16.38 -6.61
CA VAL A 114 11.93 15.31 -7.59
C VAL A 114 11.88 15.91 -8.99
N ALA A 115 12.91 15.65 -9.80
CA ALA A 115 13.05 16.13 -11.17
C ALA A 115 12.45 15.15 -12.19
N ASP A 116 12.52 13.85 -11.91
CA ASP A 116 11.98 12.79 -12.75
C ASP A 116 11.69 11.52 -11.91
N TYR A 117 10.92 10.59 -12.47
CA TYR A 117 10.63 9.31 -11.83
C TYR A 117 10.44 8.19 -12.85
N ARG A 118 10.68 6.96 -12.38
CA ARG A 118 10.32 5.75 -13.11
C ARG A 118 9.57 4.80 -12.19
N TYR A 119 8.35 4.46 -12.57
CA TYR A 119 7.55 3.47 -11.87
C TYR A 119 7.47 2.15 -12.62
N ARG A 120 7.54 1.03 -11.89
CA ARG A 120 7.34 -0.33 -12.40
C ARG A 120 6.49 -1.11 -11.41
N LEU A 121 5.46 -1.78 -11.91
CA LEU A 121 4.72 -2.78 -11.15
C LEU A 121 5.18 -4.17 -11.60
N LEU A 122 5.98 -4.84 -10.77
CA LEU A 122 6.61 -6.11 -11.12
C LEU A 122 5.72 -7.28 -10.65
N PRO A 123 5.21 -8.14 -11.54
CA PRO A 123 4.46 -9.33 -11.12
C PRO A 123 5.37 -10.34 -10.43
N ILE A 124 4.87 -10.96 -9.35
CA ILE A 124 5.58 -11.99 -8.60
C ILE A 124 4.99 -13.35 -9.00
N PHE A 125 5.72 -14.07 -9.85
CA PHE A 125 5.41 -15.45 -10.23
C PHE A 125 6.29 -16.40 -9.43
N SER A 126 5.75 -16.99 -8.36
CA SER A 126 6.53 -17.84 -7.43
C SER A 126 7.15 -19.07 -8.09
N ASN A 127 6.54 -19.59 -9.15
CA ASN A 127 7.08 -20.69 -9.94
C ASN A 127 8.24 -20.30 -10.87
N MET A 128 8.53 -19.00 -11.01
CA MET A 128 9.62 -18.46 -11.83
C MET A 128 10.73 -17.81 -10.99
N LEU A 129 10.57 -17.77 -9.67
CA LEU A 129 11.52 -17.14 -8.75
C LEU A 129 12.03 -18.17 -7.76
N LYS A 130 13.34 -18.16 -7.50
CA LYS A 130 13.91 -18.99 -6.43
C LYS A 130 13.44 -18.44 -5.08
N ALA A 131 12.90 -19.31 -4.23
CA ALA A 131 12.56 -18.94 -2.86
C ALA A 131 13.81 -18.53 -2.09
N ASP A 132 13.67 -17.52 -1.24
CA ASP A 132 14.72 -17.17 -0.27
C ASP A 132 14.84 -18.30 0.77
N PRO A 133 16.04 -18.88 0.97
CA PRO A 133 16.20 -20.06 1.80
C PRO A 133 15.92 -19.79 3.29
N GLU A 134 16.19 -18.57 3.78
CA GLU A 134 15.95 -18.22 5.18
C GLU A 134 14.44 -18.04 5.44
N MET A 135 13.74 -17.37 4.52
CA MET A 135 12.31 -17.18 4.60
C MET A 135 11.53 -18.50 4.45
N ASP A 136 11.97 -19.38 3.53
CA ASP A 136 11.36 -20.71 3.37
C ASP A 136 11.50 -21.53 4.66
N ALA A 137 12.70 -21.58 5.24
CA ALA A 137 12.94 -22.26 6.51
C ALA A 137 12.10 -21.68 7.66
N LEU A 138 11.93 -20.36 7.71
CA LEU A 138 11.07 -19.70 8.70
C LEU A 138 9.60 -20.09 8.52
N ILE A 139 9.09 -20.08 7.29
CA ILE A 139 7.70 -20.47 6.99
C ILE A 139 7.47 -21.93 7.38
N THR A 140 8.37 -22.83 7.00
CA THR A 140 8.30 -24.26 7.38
C THR A 140 8.27 -24.42 8.89
N LYS A 141 9.16 -23.73 9.61
CA LYS A 141 9.22 -23.79 11.07
C LYS A 141 7.92 -23.31 11.73
N ILE A 142 7.37 -22.18 11.29
CA ILE A 142 6.14 -21.61 11.87
C ILE A 142 4.93 -22.51 11.57
N ARG A 143 4.87 -23.12 10.38
CA ARG A 143 3.75 -23.97 9.98
C ARG A 143 3.81 -25.38 10.54
N ALA A 144 4.99 -25.90 10.86
CA ALA A 144 5.19 -27.28 11.29
C ALA A 144 4.21 -27.78 12.39
N PRO A 145 3.89 -27.01 13.45
CA PRO A 145 2.93 -27.46 14.48
C PRO A 145 1.49 -27.60 13.97
N TYR A 146 1.16 -26.98 12.83
CA TYR A 146 -0.19 -26.90 12.28
C TYR A 146 -0.33 -27.64 10.94
N GLU A 147 0.74 -28.22 10.41
CA GLU A 147 0.80 -28.77 9.05
C GLU A 147 -0.33 -29.76 8.78
N SER A 148 -0.55 -30.72 9.69
CA SER A 148 -1.62 -31.72 9.55
C SER A 148 -3.01 -31.09 9.48
N LYS A 149 -3.24 -30.00 10.21
CA LYS A 149 -4.54 -29.31 10.24
C LYS A 149 -4.72 -28.41 9.01
N LEU A 150 -3.67 -27.72 8.58
CA LEU A 150 -3.71 -26.85 7.41
C LEU A 150 -3.82 -27.65 6.10
N ALA A 151 -3.27 -28.86 6.06
CA ALA A 151 -3.32 -29.76 4.89
C ALA A 151 -4.55 -30.69 4.89
N GLU A 152 -5.42 -30.63 5.91
CA GLU A 152 -6.61 -31.47 6.00
C GLU A 152 -7.55 -31.21 4.80
N LYS A 153 -7.81 -32.25 4.01
CA LYS A 153 -8.72 -32.17 2.87
C LYS A 153 -10.17 -32.20 3.36
N LEU A 154 -10.81 -31.03 3.42
CA LEU A 154 -12.20 -30.90 3.85
C LEU A 154 -13.23 -31.22 2.75
N ALA A 155 -12.95 -30.83 1.51
CA ALA A 155 -13.85 -31.04 0.36
C ALA A 155 -13.10 -30.95 -0.98
N VAL A 156 -13.77 -31.32 -2.07
CA VAL A 156 -13.33 -31.10 -3.47
C VAL A 156 -14.38 -30.25 -4.17
N THR A 157 -13.95 -29.34 -5.03
CA THR A 157 -14.83 -28.53 -5.87
C THR A 157 -14.62 -28.89 -7.34
N ASP A 158 -15.71 -29.00 -8.09
CA ASP A 158 -15.68 -29.28 -9.54
C ASP A 158 -15.41 -28.02 -10.38
N GLY A 159 -15.35 -26.84 -9.76
CA GLY A 159 -15.21 -25.55 -10.43
C GLY A 159 -14.28 -24.57 -9.70
N LEU A 160 -13.98 -23.45 -10.35
CA LEU A 160 -13.15 -22.41 -9.77
C LEU A 160 -13.91 -21.64 -8.68
N LEU A 161 -13.44 -21.71 -7.44
CA LEU A 161 -13.87 -20.83 -6.35
C LEU A 161 -13.02 -19.57 -6.35
N TYR A 162 -13.67 -18.42 -6.50
CA TYR A 162 -13.00 -17.12 -6.44
C TYR A 162 -13.73 -16.17 -5.51
N ARG A 163 -12.96 -15.34 -4.81
CA ARG A 163 -13.47 -14.15 -4.14
C ARG A 163 -13.17 -12.95 -5.03
N ARG A 164 -14.17 -12.07 -5.20
CA ARG A 164 -14.03 -10.79 -5.92
C ARG A 164 -12.80 -10.04 -5.36
N GLY A 165 -11.98 -9.47 -6.25
CA GLY A 165 -10.65 -8.93 -5.91
C GLY A 165 -9.44 -9.87 -6.13
N ASN A 166 -9.60 -11.20 -6.14
CA ASN A 166 -8.45 -12.12 -6.24
C ASN A 166 -7.73 -12.09 -7.61
N PHE A 167 -8.44 -11.77 -8.69
CA PHE A 167 -7.88 -11.83 -10.06
C PHE A 167 -7.67 -10.45 -10.69
N ASN A 168 -8.63 -9.53 -10.57
CA ASN A 168 -8.66 -8.29 -11.34
C ASN A 168 -8.41 -7.00 -10.52
N GLY A 169 -8.16 -7.09 -9.21
CA GLY A 169 -7.90 -5.90 -8.39
C GLY A 169 -9.13 -5.01 -8.13
N THR A 170 -10.35 -5.58 -8.16
CA THR A 170 -11.59 -5.04 -7.58
C THR A 170 -12.53 -6.18 -7.18
#